data_AF-A0AAE1MGE2-F1
#
_entry.id   AF-A0AAE1MGE2-F1
#
_cell.length_a   1.000
_cell.length_b   1.000
_cell.length_c   1.000
_cell.angle_alpha   90.00
_cell.angle_beta   90.00
_cell.angle_gamma   90.00
#
_symmetry.space_group_name_H-M   'P 1'
#
loop_
_entity.id
_entity.type
_entity.pdbx_description
1 polymer ?
#
loop_
_entity_poly.entity_id
_entity_poly.type
_entity_poly.pdbx_seq_one_letter_code
_entity_poly.pdbx_strand_id
1 'polypeptide(L)'
;MASPLVISTHFSSIPHKTRHRSLSLLCSSVSTAIFMNPISKPNKNDIFSLKKPSKELLISRKFIACTSIGDTETKDSSLVGEDSAAFDLEEQKISSWIYFTVILGVVLFVLDVVWIDNSTGYGKAFIEAVSELSDSHEVVMLILILIFAGVHSGMASFRDAAEKLIGERAYRVLFAGISLPLAVSMVVYFINHRYEGLQLWQVQNVPGVHQLLWLANFISFFFLYPSTFNLLEVAAVDKPKIHLWETGIMRITRHPQMVGQVIWCLAHTIWIGNSVAVAASVGLIAHHLFGVWNGDRRLARRYGEDFETVKARTSIVPFAAILDGRQKLPKDYYREFIRLPYLTITAVTLGAYFAHPLMQGASFNLHW
;
A
#
# COMPACT_ATOMS: atom_id res chain seq x y z
N MET A 1 46.20 -13.18 -10.75
CA MET A 1 47.04 -12.22 -11.50
C MET A 1 46.70 -12.34 -12.97
N ALA A 2 46.68 -11.21 -13.69
CA ALA A 2 46.37 -11.02 -15.12
C ALA A 2 44.94 -10.52 -15.44
N SER A 3 44.78 -9.20 -15.28
CA SER A 3 44.07 -8.27 -16.19
C SER A 3 45.07 -7.14 -16.50
N PRO A 4 44.88 -6.24 -17.50
CA PRO A 4 43.81 -6.15 -18.49
C PRO A 4 44.32 -5.90 -19.94
N LEU A 5 43.41 -5.92 -20.92
CA LEU A 5 43.61 -5.25 -22.21
C LEU A 5 42.46 -4.25 -22.40
N VAL A 6 42.83 -2.98 -22.31
CA VAL A 6 42.01 -1.79 -22.52
C VAL A 6 42.04 -1.49 -24.02
N ILE A 7 40.87 -1.39 -24.66
CA ILE A 7 40.73 -0.83 -26.00
C ILE A 7 40.07 0.54 -25.85
N SER A 8 40.89 1.57 -26.06
CA SER A 8 40.51 2.97 -26.16
C SER A 8 39.99 3.28 -27.55
N THR A 9 38.79 3.86 -27.66
CA THR A 9 38.37 4.59 -28.86
C THR A 9 38.18 6.05 -28.51
N HIS A 10 39.15 6.87 -28.92
CA HIS A 10 39.02 8.31 -29.04
C HIS A 10 38.00 8.63 -30.14
N PHE A 11 36.94 9.37 -29.81
CA PHE A 11 36.27 10.20 -30.81
C PHE A 11 36.14 11.64 -30.29
N SER A 12 36.48 12.53 -31.19
CA SER A 12 36.76 13.94 -31.00
C SER A 12 35.51 14.75 -30.64
N SER A 13 35.71 15.64 -29.69
CA SER A 13 34.94 16.85 -29.42
C SER A 13 34.74 17.70 -30.68
N ILE A 14 33.50 18.14 -30.93
CA ILE A 14 33.15 19.29 -31.76
C ILE A 14 32.36 20.28 -30.90
N PRO A 15 32.75 21.56 -30.83
CA PRO A 15 32.09 22.56 -30.00
C PRO A 15 30.88 23.15 -30.74
N HIS A 16 29.70 23.18 -30.11
CA HIS A 16 28.56 23.93 -30.64
C HIS A 16 28.09 25.01 -29.66
N LYS A 17 28.54 26.24 -29.95
CA LYS A 17 27.89 27.55 -29.78
C LYS A 17 26.88 27.70 -28.63
N THR A 18 27.37 28.33 -27.57
CA THR A 18 26.58 29.12 -26.61
C THR A 18 25.70 30.15 -27.32
N ARG A 19 24.38 30.02 -27.18
CA ARG A 19 23.42 31.07 -27.56
C ARG A 19 22.91 31.75 -26.30
N HIS A 20 23.50 32.90 -25.98
CA HIS A 20 22.91 33.83 -25.02
C HIS A 20 21.54 34.29 -25.54
N ARG A 21 20.47 33.98 -24.81
CA ARG A 21 19.20 34.71 -24.90
C ARG A 21 18.98 35.43 -23.58
N SER A 22 18.86 36.74 -23.69
CA SER A 22 18.56 37.71 -22.65
C SER A 22 17.28 37.34 -21.88
N LEU A 23 17.37 37.31 -20.55
CA LEU A 23 16.22 37.32 -19.66
C LEU A 23 15.43 38.62 -19.86
N SER A 24 14.17 38.51 -20.27
CA SER A 24 13.15 39.53 -20.02
C SER A 24 12.36 39.11 -18.78
N LEU A 25 12.56 39.85 -17.69
CA LEU A 25 11.71 39.81 -16.51
C LEU A 25 10.28 40.23 -16.89
N LEU A 26 9.30 39.35 -16.70
CA LEU A 26 7.93 39.77 -16.47
C LEU A 26 7.51 39.30 -15.08
N CYS A 27 7.42 40.30 -14.21
CA CYS A 27 6.88 40.24 -12.87
C CYS A 27 5.35 40.18 -12.97
N SER A 28 4.72 39.13 -12.46
CA SER A 28 3.27 39.06 -12.26
C SER A 28 3.02 38.75 -10.79
N SER A 29 2.63 39.80 -10.09
CA SER A 29 2.34 39.84 -8.66
C SER A 29 1.18 38.91 -8.26
N VAL A 30 1.39 38.29 -7.11
CA VAL A 30 0.42 37.58 -6.26
C VAL A 30 -0.78 38.46 -5.95
N SER A 31 -2.00 37.91 -6.11
CA SER A 31 -3.22 38.43 -5.47
C SER A 31 -3.96 37.28 -4.78
N THR A 32 -3.83 37.25 -3.47
CA THR A 32 -4.56 36.41 -2.54
C THR A 32 -5.96 37.00 -2.34
N ALA A 33 -7.02 36.34 -2.79
CA ALA A 33 -8.39 36.72 -2.47
C ALA A 33 -8.98 35.71 -1.46
N ILE A 34 -9.02 36.15 -0.21
CA ILE A 34 -9.77 35.56 0.90
C ILE A 34 -11.26 35.79 0.63
N PHE A 35 -12.04 34.73 0.45
CA PHE A 35 -13.51 34.84 0.52
C PHE A 35 -13.96 34.44 1.94
N MET A 36 -14.31 35.45 2.73
CA MET A 36 -15.06 35.29 3.98
C MET A 36 -16.56 35.20 3.66
N ASN A 37 -17.23 34.25 4.33
CA ASN A 37 -18.69 34.14 4.38
C ASN A 37 -19.35 35.39 4.98
N PRO A 38 -20.55 35.79 4.53
CA PRO A 38 -21.47 36.56 5.35
C PRO A 38 -22.37 35.63 6.18
N ILE A 39 -22.36 35.90 7.48
CA ILE A 39 -23.26 35.35 8.51
C ILE A 39 -24.69 35.85 8.23
N SER A 40 -25.66 34.94 8.06
CA SER A 40 -27.09 35.27 8.12
C SER A 40 -27.63 35.01 9.54
N LYS A 41 -28.26 36.03 10.13
CA LYS A 41 -28.96 35.97 11.43
C LYS A 41 -30.29 35.20 11.31
N PRO A 42 -30.77 34.53 12.36
CA PRO A 42 -32.05 33.83 12.34
C PRO A 42 -33.20 34.79 12.63
N ASN A 43 -34.31 34.62 11.90
CA ASN A 43 -35.55 35.32 12.18
C ASN A 43 -36.36 34.54 13.23
N LYS A 44 -36.83 35.27 14.26
CA LYS A 44 -37.78 34.78 15.26
C LYS A 44 -39.17 34.84 14.64
N ASN A 45 -39.92 33.73 14.75
CA ASN A 45 -41.36 33.61 14.96
C ASN A 45 -41.80 32.28 14.38
N ASP A 46 -41.96 31.27 15.25
CA ASP A 46 -43.24 30.57 15.36
C ASP A 46 -43.18 29.61 16.55
N ILE A 47 -43.95 30.00 17.55
CA ILE A 47 -44.38 29.18 18.68
C ILE A 47 -45.59 28.39 18.15
N PHE A 48 -45.58 27.07 18.21
CA PHE A 48 -46.67 26.29 18.81
C PHE A 48 -46.36 24.79 18.91
N SER A 49 -46.58 24.28 20.12
CA SER A 49 -47.12 22.97 20.48
C SER A 49 -46.23 21.72 20.54
N LEU A 50 -45.93 21.38 21.80
CA LEU A 50 -45.78 20.05 22.41
C LEU A 50 -46.06 18.81 21.53
N LYS A 51 -45.08 17.89 21.52
CA LYS A 51 -45.20 16.54 22.13
C LYS A 51 -43.85 15.81 22.10
N LYS A 52 -43.47 15.23 23.24
CA LYS A 52 -42.36 14.27 23.41
C LYS A 52 -42.97 12.95 23.96
N PRO A 53 -42.24 11.84 24.05
CA PRO A 53 -42.04 10.84 22.99
C PRO A 53 -42.58 9.44 23.41
N SER A 54 -42.82 8.54 22.46
CA SER A 54 -42.87 7.10 22.74
C SER A 54 -42.81 6.28 21.45
N LYS A 55 -41.66 5.65 21.18
CA LYS A 55 -41.63 4.39 20.41
C LYS A 55 -40.60 3.46 21.04
N GLU A 56 -41.14 2.46 21.72
CA GLU A 56 -40.44 1.23 22.07
C GLU A 56 -39.80 0.64 20.81
N LEU A 57 -38.51 0.37 20.87
CA LEU A 57 -37.81 -0.41 19.86
C LEU A 57 -37.76 -1.85 20.35
N LEU A 58 -38.71 -2.67 19.88
CA LEU A 58 -38.72 -4.12 20.09
C LEU A 58 -37.53 -4.74 19.34
N ILE A 59 -36.46 -5.04 20.07
CA ILE A 59 -35.35 -5.86 19.59
C ILE A 59 -35.78 -7.33 19.69
N SER A 60 -36.15 -7.92 18.56
CA SER A 60 -36.39 -9.36 18.45
C SER A 60 -35.04 -10.10 18.43
N ARG A 61 -34.60 -10.58 19.59
CA ARG A 61 -33.48 -11.54 19.70
C ARG A 61 -34.00 -12.95 19.38
N LYS A 62 -33.71 -13.42 18.17
CA LYS A 62 -33.86 -14.84 17.80
C LYS A 62 -32.71 -15.63 18.44
N PHE A 63 -32.97 -16.28 19.58
CA PHE A 63 -32.07 -17.25 20.17
C PHE A 63 -32.10 -18.54 19.33
N ILE A 64 -30.97 -18.92 18.75
CA ILE A 64 -30.73 -20.26 18.21
C ILE A 64 -30.17 -21.09 19.36
N ALA A 65 -30.92 -22.11 19.77
CA ALA A 65 -30.48 -23.09 20.75
C ALA A 65 -29.44 -24.02 20.11
N CYS A 66 -28.25 -24.11 20.72
CA CYS A 66 -27.23 -25.09 20.35
C CYS A 66 -27.07 -26.08 21.52
N THR A 67 -27.29 -27.35 21.21
CA THR A 67 -27.14 -28.49 22.12
C THR A 67 -25.67 -28.80 22.39
N SER A 68 -25.43 -29.31 23.60
CA SER A 68 -24.14 -29.43 24.30
C SER A 68 -23.27 -30.62 23.90
N ILE A 69 -21.93 -30.46 23.97
CA ILE A 69 -20.97 -31.17 24.86
C ILE A 69 -19.54 -31.12 24.27
N GLY A 70 -18.57 -30.67 25.08
CA GLY A 70 -17.22 -31.23 25.12
C GLY A 70 -16.12 -30.58 24.26
N ASP A 71 -15.65 -29.39 24.63
CA ASP A 71 -14.26 -29.17 25.07
C ASP A 71 -14.03 -27.68 25.37
N THR A 72 -13.46 -27.41 26.53
CA THR A 72 -13.35 -26.06 27.12
C THR A 72 -12.09 -25.39 26.60
N GLU A 73 -12.09 -25.00 25.33
CA GLU A 73 -11.24 -23.90 24.90
C GLU A 73 -11.86 -22.60 25.41
N THR A 74 -11.06 -21.79 26.10
CA THR A 74 -11.42 -20.44 26.51
C THR A 74 -11.61 -19.61 25.23
N LYS A 75 -12.80 -19.69 24.63
CA LYS A 75 -13.25 -18.73 23.62
C LYS A 75 -13.18 -17.38 24.31
N ASP A 76 -12.18 -16.59 23.93
CA ASP A 76 -12.00 -15.21 24.34
C ASP A 76 -13.18 -14.43 23.72
N SER A 77 -14.34 -14.53 24.38
CA SER A 77 -15.66 -14.05 23.93
C SER A 77 -15.77 -12.53 23.88
N SER A 78 -14.64 -11.83 23.95
CA SER A 78 -14.53 -10.37 23.97
C SER A 78 -14.00 -9.74 22.70
N LEU A 79 -13.49 -10.51 21.73
CA LEU A 79 -12.97 -9.96 20.48
C LEU A 79 -14.12 -9.58 19.53
N VAL A 80 -14.06 -8.37 18.99
CA VAL A 80 -15.01 -7.85 17.98
C VAL A 80 -14.49 -8.14 16.57
N GLY A 81 -13.17 -8.12 16.40
CA GLY A 81 -12.48 -8.42 15.16
C GLY A 81 -12.37 -9.92 14.86
N GLU A 82 -12.25 -10.21 13.57
CA GLU A 82 -12.04 -11.53 12.99
C GLU A 82 -10.60 -12.03 13.22
N ASP A 83 -10.41 -13.33 13.01
CA ASP A 83 -9.10 -13.98 13.10
C ASP A 83 -8.31 -13.80 11.79
N SER A 84 -7.19 -13.07 11.86
CA SER A 84 -6.32 -12.77 10.71
C SER A 84 -5.59 -14.00 10.18
N ALA A 85 -5.39 -14.10 8.87
CA ALA A 85 -4.70 -15.23 8.24
C ALA A 85 -5.30 -16.63 8.53
N ALA A 86 -6.51 -16.70 9.10
CA ALA A 86 -7.25 -17.95 9.18
C ALA A 86 -7.55 -18.44 7.77
N PHE A 87 -7.29 -19.73 7.51
CA PHE A 87 -7.49 -20.33 6.21
C PHE A 87 -7.92 -21.79 6.39
N ASP A 88 -9.18 -22.06 6.10
CA ASP A 88 -9.73 -23.41 6.11
C ASP A 88 -9.73 -23.99 4.69
N LEU A 89 -9.05 -25.11 4.51
CA LEU A 89 -8.95 -25.83 3.23
C LEU A 89 -10.28 -26.46 2.83
N GLU A 90 -11.12 -26.89 3.79
CA GLU A 90 -12.39 -27.56 3.52
C GLU A 90 -13.45 -26.58 2.99
N GLU A 91 -13.35 -25.31 3.37
CA GLU A 91 -14.22 -24.24 2.87
C GLU A 91 -13.82 -23.75 1.46
N GLN A 92 -12.65 -24.15 0.94
CA GLN A 92 -12.16 -23.69 -0.36
C GLN A 92 -12.78 -24.47 -1.53
N LYS A 93 -13.28 -23.73 -2.52
CA LYS A 93 -13.77 -24.31 -3.78
C LYS A 93 -12.67 -24.27 -4.84
N ILE A 94 -12.31 -25.44 -5.38
CA ILE A 94 -11.34 -25.56 -6.49
C ILE A 94 -11.74 -24.66 -7.68
N SER A 95 -13.04 -24.56 -7.98
CA SER A 95 -13.54 -23.68 -9.03
C SER A 95 -13.19 -22.21 -8.80
N SER A 96 -13.25 -21.71 -7.57
CA SER A 96 -12.85 -20.32 -7.24
C SER A 96 -11.37 -20.08 -7.52
N TRP A 97 -10.50 -21.07 -7.26
CA TRP A 97 -9.06 -20.98 -7.54
C TRP A 97 -8.75 -21.05 -9.04
N ILE A 98 -9.52 -21.81 -9.81
CA ILE A 98 -9.45 -21.78 -11.28
C ILE A 98 -9.87 -20.38 -11.78
N TYR A 99 -10.99 -19.84 -11.31
CA TYR A 99 -11.43 -18.48 -11.66
C TYR A 99 -10.41 -17.42 -11.29
N PHE A 100 -9.84 -17.51 -10.08
CA PHE A 100 -8.74 -16.64 -9.65
C PHE A 100 -7.57 -16.67 -10.62
N THR A 101 -7.11 -17.87 -10.99
CA THR A 101 -5.97 -18.04 -11.89
C THR A 101 -6.24 -17.45 -13.27
N VAL A 102 -7.44 -17.67 -13.81
CA VAL A 102 -7.84 -17.11 -15.11
C VAL A 102 -7.95 -15.58 -15.04
N ILE A 103 -8.60 -15.04 -14.02
CA ILE A 103 -8.74 -13.58 -13.85
C ILE A 103 -7.38 -12.92 -13.67
N LEU A 104 -6.52 -13.49 -12.82
CA LEU A 104 -5.16 -13.00 -12.62
C LEU A 104 -4.37 -13.00 -13.94
N GLY A 105 -4.43 -14.09 -14.71
CA GLY A 105 -3.79 -14.17 -16.02
C GLY A 105 -4.30 -13.11 -17.00
N VAL A 106 -5.62 -12.90 -17.07
CA VAL A 106 -6.21 -11.85 -17.93
C VAL A 106 -5.80 -10.45 -17.48
N VAL A 107 -5.84 -10.17 -16.18
CA VAL A 107 -5.43 -8.85 -15.64
C VAL A 107 -3.96 -8.58 -15.94
N LEU A 108 -3.08 -9.55 -15.73
CA LEU A 108 -1.66 -9.43 -16.03
C LEU A 108 -1.40 -9.26 -17.53
N PHE A 109 -2.11 -10.00 -18.38
CA PHE A 109 -2.02 -9.84 -19.84
C PHE A 109 -2.49 -8.47 -20.31
N VAL A 110 -3.62 -7.97 -19.79
CA VAL A 110 -4.11 -6.63 -20.12
C VAL A 110 -3.15 -5.55 -19.63
N LEU A 111 -2.62 -5.69 -18.40
CA LEU A 111 -1.60 -4.77 -17.88
C LEU A 111 -0.35 -4.77 -18.76
N ASP A 112 0.07 -5.94 -19.22
CA ASP A 112 1.20 -6.08 -20.13
C ASP A 112 0.95 -5.32 -21.44
N VAL A 113 -0.09 -5.68 -22.19
CA VAL A 113 -0.40 -5.09 -23.50
C VAL A 113 -0.76 -3.60 -23.43
N VAL A 114 -1.56 -3.18 -22.45
CA VAL A 114 -2.09 -1.81 -22.40
C VAL A 114 -1.12 -0.85 -21.72
N TRP A 115 -0.20 -1.35 -20.90
CA TRP A 115 0.66 -0.46 -20.11
C TRP A 115 2.15 -0.77 -20.20
N ILE A 116 2.56 -2.02 -20.01
CA ILE A 116 3.99 -2.37 -19.85
C ILE A 116 4.70 -2.50 -21.19
N ASP A 117 4.09 -3.14 -22.18
CA ASP A 117 4.69 -3.42 -23.47
C ASP A 117 5.11 -2.12 -24.17
N ASN A 118 6.35 -2.04 -24.62
CA ASN A 118 6.90 -0.83 -25.23
C ASN A 118 6.34 -0.50 -26.62
N SER A 119 5.69 -1.46 -27.29
CA SER A 119 5.16 -1.28 -28.63
C SER A 119 3.68 -0.88 -28.63
N THR A 120 2.92 -1.34 -27.64
CA THR A 120 1.47 -1.18 -27.55
C THR A 120 1.00 -0.42 -26.31
N GLY A 121 1.79 -0.43 -25.23
CA GLY A 121 1.43 0.12 -23.94
C GLY A 121 1.69 1.61 -23.77
N TYR A 122 0.96 2.22 -22.82
CA TYR A 122 1.06 3.65 -22.51
C TYR A 122 2.10 3.98 -21.42
N GLY A 123 2.69 2.99 -20.75
CA GLY A 123 3.58 3.20 -19.60
C GLY A 123 4.81 4.01 -19.94
N LYS A 124 5.44 3.75 -21.10
CA LYS A 124 6.59 4.53 -21.59
C LYS A 124 6.23 6.00 -21.79
N ALA A 125 5.15 6.28 -22.53
CA ALA A 125 4.70 7.64 -22.79
C ALA A 125 4.33 8.39 -21.49
N PHE A 126 3.73 7.68 -20.52
CA PHE A 126 3.45 8.23 -19.20
C PHE A 126 4.74 8.63 -18.46
N ILE A 127 5.75 7.75 -18.44
CA ILE A 127 7.03 8.02 -17.79
C ILE A 127 7.79 9.16 -18.48
N GLU A 128 7.83 9.18 -19.82
CA GLU A 128 8.44 10.27 -20.59
C GLU A 128 7.78 11.61 -20.26
N ALA A 129 6.44 11.68 -20.28
CA ALA A 129 5.70 12.90 -19.97
C ALA A 129 5.95 13.41 -18.54
N VAL A 130 6.11 12.52 -17.55
CA VAL A 130 6.44 12.93 -16.19
C VAL A 130 7.92 13.36 -16.09
N SER A 131 8.81 12.69 -16.83
CA SER A 131 10.24 13.01 -16.84
C SER A 131 10.55 14.35 -17.52
N GLU A 132 9.72 14.81 -18.45
CA GLU A 132 9.83 16.16 -19.04
C GLU A 132 9.70 17.30 -18.00
N LEU A 133 9.13 17.02 -16.82
CA LEU A 133 8.95 18.02 -15.78
C LEU A 133 10.24 18.36 -15.02
N SER A 134 11.25 17.48 -15.04
CA SER A 134 12.53 17.72 -14.35
C SER A 134 13.64 16.79 -14.82
N ASP A 135 14.85 17.34 -14.98
CA ASP A 135 16.07 16.54 -15.21
C ASP A 135 16.54 15.77 -13.96
N SER A 136 15.95 16.00 -12.77
CA SER A 136 16.30 15.31 -11.53
C SER A 136 15.45 14.07 -11.33
N HIS A 137 16.09 12.90 -11.30
CA HIS A 137 15.43 11.63 -11.01
C HIS A 137 14.77 11.60 -9.63
N GLU A 138 15.31 12.32 -8.64
CA GLU A 138 14.68 12.48 -7.33
C GLU A 138 13.33 13.19 -7.44
N VAL A 139 13.26 14.28 -8.22
CA VAL A 139 12.03 15.05 -8.42
C VAL A 139 11.01 14.22 -9.21
N VAL A 140 11.43 13.58 -10.31
CA VAL A 140 10.55 12.71 -11.10
C VAL A 140 10.00 11.56 -10.25
N MET A 141 10.85 10.91 -9.46
CA MET A 141 10.43 9.86 -8.54
C MET A 141 9.38 10.34 -7.53
N LEU A 142 9.57 11.53 -6.95
CA LEU A 142 8.60 12.12 -6.03
C LEU A 142 7.28 12.48 -6.74
N ILE A 143 7.31 12.98 -7.97
CA ILE A 143 6.10 13.26 -8.76
C ILE A 143 5.33 11.96 -9.04
N LEU A 144 6.02 10.89 -9.47
CA LEU A 144 5.40 9.57 -9.69
C LEU A 144 4.74 9.05 -8.41
N ILE A 145 5.42 9.17 -7.27
CA ILE A 145 4.85 8.80 -5.96
C ILE A 145 3.63 9.65 -5.63
N LEU A 146 3.64 10.96 -5.89
CA LEU A 146 2.50 11.85 -5.63
C LEU A 146 1.31 11.52 -6.52
N ILE A 147 1.53 11.22 -7.81
CA ILE A 147 0.48 10.78 -8.74
C ILE A 147 -0.14 9.48 -8.21
N PHE A 148 0.69 8.47 -7.92
CA PHE A 148 0.22 7.20 -7.37
C PHE A 148 -0.54 7.41 -6.06
N ALA A 149 0.04 8.14 -5.11
CA ALA A 149 -0.52 8.38 -3.79
C ALA A 149 -1.87 9.11 -3.88
N GLY A 150 -1.98 10.12 -4.74
CA GLY A 150 -3.19 10.89 -4.96
C GLY A 150 -4.31 10.04 -5.56
N VAL A 151 -4.01 9.28 -6.61
CA VAL A 151 -4.97 8.39 -7.27
C VAL A 151 -5.38 7.25 -6.34
N HIS A 152 -4.42 6.50 -5.81
CA HIS A 152 -4.66 5.32 -4.97
C HIS A 152 -5.42 5.69 -3.69
N SER A 153 -4.96 6.71 -2.96
CA SER A 153 -5.61 7.14 -1.72
C SER A 153 -6.94 7.85 -1.95
N GLY A 154 -7.04 8.59 -3.05
CA GLY A 154 -8.27 9.27 -3.47
C GLY A 154 -9.35 8.25 -3.76
N MET A 155 -9.07 7.30 -4.65
CA MET A 155 -9.98 6.19 -4.93
C MET A 155 -10.34 5.42 -3.64
N ALA A 156 -9.36 5.12 -2.77
CA ALA A 156 -9.66 4.41 -1.53
C ALA A 156 -10.66 5.18 -0.66
N SER A 157 -10.62 6.51 -0.70
CA SER A 157 -11.54 7.40 0.01
C SER A 157 -12.92 7.52 -0.64
N PHE A 158 -13.01 7.37 -1.97
CA PHE A 158 -14.28 7.42 -2.71
C PHE A 158 -15.01 6.07 -2.76
N ARG A 159 -14.37 4.99 -2.30
CA ARG A 159 -14.88 3.63 -2.34
C ARG A 159 -16.33 3.50 -1.90
N ASP A 160 -16.68 3.95 -0.70
CA ASP A 160 -18.04 3.77 -0.16
C ASP A 160 -19.13 4.44 -1.00
N ALA A 161 -18.80 5.53 -1.70
CA ALA A 161 -19.73 6.20 -2.62
C ALA A 161 -19.78 5.50 -3.98
N ALA A 162 -18.63 5.11 -4.53
CA ALA A 162 -18.55 4.48 -5.84
C ALA A 162 -19.10 3.05 -5.84
N GLU A 163 -18.90 2.29 -4.77
CA GLU A 163 -19.46 0.94 -4.60
C GLU A 163 -21.01 0.96 -4.65
N LYS A 164 -21.65 2.03 -4.21
CA LYS A 164 -23.11 2.20 -4.29
C LYS A 164 -23.60 2.45 -5.72
N LEU A 165 -22.75 2.94 -6.61
CA LEU A 165 -23.10 3.28 -7.99
C LEU A 165 -22.85 2.12 -8.95
N ILE A 166 -21.69 1.47 -8.83
CA ILE A 166 -21.25 0.44 -9.80
C ILE A 166 -21.05 -0.95 -9.17
N GLY A 167 -21.22 -1.10 -7.85
CA GLY A 167 -21.00 -2.35 -7.12
C GLY A 167 -19.55 -2.58 -6.70
N GLU A 168 -19.32 -3.43 -5.68
CA GLU A 168 -18.00 -3.62 -5.08
C GLU A 168 -16.99 -4.28 -6.02
N ARG A 169 -17.44 -5.24 -6.84
CA ARG A 169 -16.58 -5.95 -7.78
C ARG A 169 -16.09 -5.05 -8.92
N ALA A 170 -17.00 -4.34 -9.58
CA ALA A 170 -16.63 -3.43 -10.67
C ALA A 170 -15.71 -2.30 -10.16
N TYR A 171 -16.00 -1.78 -8.96
CA TYR A 171 -15.14 -0.80 -8.33
C TYR A 171 -13.76 -1.36 -7.98
N ARG A 172 -13.65 -2.61 -7.49
CA ARG A 172 -12.37 -3.27 -7.24
C ARG A 172 -11.54 -3.42 -8.51
N VAL A 173 -12.16 -3.83 -9.62
CA VAL A 173 -11.48 -3.95 -10.93
C VAL A 173 -11.00 -2.59 -11.43
N LEU A 174 -11.84 -1.55 -11.37
CA LEU A 174 -11.44 -0.18 -11.74
C LEU A 174 -10.32 0.35 -10.84
N PHE A 175 -10.40 0.10 -9.54
CA PHE A 175 -9.37 0.46 -8.57
C PHE A 175 -8.02 -0.19 -8.90
N ALA A 176 -8.01 -1.50 -9.14
CA ALA A 176 -6.80 -2.24 -9.48
C ALA A 176 -6.27 -1.83 -10.86
N GLY A 177 -7.16 -1.69 -11.85
CA GLY A 177 -6.82 -1.34 -13.23
C GLY A 177 -6.20 0.05 -13.39
N ILE A 178 -6.41 0.97 -12.44
CA ILE A 178 -5.74 2.27 -12.42
C ILE A 178 -4.51 2.25 -11.49
N SER A 179 -4.63 1.63 -10.31
CA SER A 179 -3.55 1.64 -9.32
C SER A 179 -2.34 0.78 -9.74
N LEU A 180 -2.56 -0.38 -10.36
CA LEU A 180 -1.49 -1.29 -10.76
C LEU A 180 -0.58 -0.68 -11.83
N PRO A 181 -1.08 -0.09 -12.94
CA PRO A 181 -0.26 0.66 -13.88
C PRO A 181 0.66 1.71 -13.23
N LEU A 182 0.09 2.55 -12.37
CA LEU A 182 0.83 3.62 -11.69
C LEU A 182 1.88 3.06 -10.72
N ALA A 183 1.56 1.99 -9.99
CA ALA A 183 2.50 1.32 -9.10
C ALA A 183 3.66 0.69 -9.88
N VAL A 184 3.38 0.00 -10.99
CA VAL A 184 4.41 -0.61 -11.85
C VAL A 184 5.32 0.46 -12.45
N SER A 185 4.76 1.54 -12.99
CA SER A 185 5.53 2.68 -13.49
C SER A 185 6.50 3.24 -12.45
N MET A 186 6.02 3.48 -11.23
CA MET A 186 6.86 3.95 -10.13
C MET A 186 7.99 2.97 -9.78
N VAL A 187 7.69 1.67 -9.70
CA VAL A 187 8.68 0.63 -9.36
C VAL A 187 9.73 0.45 -10.45
N VAL A 188 9.32 0.37 -11.71
CA VAL A 188 10.20 0.22 -12.87
C VAL A 188 11.13 1.44 -12.99
N TYR A 189 10.57 2.65 -12.90
CA TYR A 189 11.36 3.88 -12.93
C TYR A 189 12.42 3.89 -11.81
N PHE A 190 12.02 3.55 -10.58
CA PHE A 190 12.96 3.43 -9.48
C PHE A 190 14.08 2.44 -9.79
N ILE A 191 13.76 1.23 -10.24
CA ILE A 191 14.76 0.18 -10.52
C ILE A 191 15.77 0.64 -11.57
N ASN A 192 15.31 1.29 -12.64
CA ASN A 192 16.14 1.76 -13.74
C ASN A 192 17.05 2.92 -13.31
N HIS A 193 16.55 3.85 -12.51
CA HIS A 193 17.28 5.05 -12.09
C HIS A 193 17.92 4.95 -10.69
N ARG A 194 17.87 3.77 -10.05
CA ARG A 194 18.28 3.57 -8.63
C ARG A 194 19.73 3.91 -8.33
N TYR A 195 20.60 4.08 -9.33
CA TYR A 195 22.02 4.42 -9.15
C TYR A 195 22.42 5.78 -9.76
N GLU A 196 21.46 6.57 -10.22
CA GLU A 196 21.73 7.84 -10.92
C GLU A 196 21.71 9.06 -9.99
N GLY A 197 21.43 8.84 -8.70
CA GLY A 197 21.53 9.87 -7.67
C GLY A 197 22.96 10.09 -7.17
N LEU A 198 23.14 11.19 -6.43
CA LEU A 198 24.36 11.45 -5.67
C LEU A 198 24.57 10.34 -4.63
N GLN A 199 25.71 9.66 -4.70
CA GLN A 199 26.10 8.67 -3.68
C GLN A 199 26.35 9.38 -2.34
N LEU A 200 25.63 8.95 -1.30
CA LEU A 200 25.69 9.51 0.05
C LEU A 200 26.50 8.64 1.01
N TRP A 201 26.38 7.31 0.90
CA TRP A 201 27.17 6.33 1.66
C TRP A 201 27.30 5.01 0.92
N GLN A 202 28.29 4.18 1.27
CA GLN A 202 28.54 2.89 0.64
C GLN A 202 28.90 1.85 1.72
N VAL A 203 27.99 0.90 1.97
CA VAL A 203 28.07 -0.04 3.11
C VAL A 203 28.07 -1.52 2.71
N GLN A 204 28.09 -1.82 1.42
CA GLN A 204 27.97 -3.18 0.87
C GLN A 204 29.18 -4.05 1.20
N ASN A 205 30.34 -3.44 1.48
CA ASN A 205 31.55 -4.13 1.93
C ASN A 205 31.63 -4.31 3.45
N VAL A 206 30.67 -3.78 4.22
CA VAL A 206 30.68 -3.91 5.69
C VAL A 206 30.15 -5.30 6.07
N PRO A 207 30.92 -6.11 6.81
CA PRO A 207 30.49 -7.44 7.22
C PRO A 207 29.16 -7.42 7.97
N GLY A 208 28.25 -8.34 7.64
CA GLY A 208 26.95 -8.46 8.31
C GLY A 208 25.85 -7.53 7.80
N VAL A 209 26.18 -6.45 7.07
CA VAL A 209 25.17 -5.49 6.58
C VAL A 209 24.20 -6.16 5.60
N HIS A 210 24.72 -6.97 4.67
CA HIS A 210 23.84 -7.70 3.74
C HIS A 210 22.83 -8.58 4.50
N GLN A 211 23.29 -9.37 5.47
CA GLN A 211 22.45 -10.27 6.27
C GLN A 211 21.41 -9.50 7.08
N LEU A 212 21.81 -8.38 7.68
CA LEU A 212 20.92 -7.50 8.44
C LEU A 212 19.80 -6.93 7.55
N LEU A 213 20.14 -6.37 6.39
CA LEU A 213 19.17 -5.75 5.49
C LEU A 213 18.30 -6.79 4.78
N TRP A 214 18.85 -7.96 4.49
CA TRP A 214 18.08 -9.10 4.01
C TRP A 214 17.04 -9.54 5.04
N LEU A 215 17.45 -9.72 6.30
CA LEU A 215 16.53 -10.09 7.38
C LEU A 215 15.48 -8.99 7.62
N ALA A 216 15.86 -7.73 7.56
CA ALA A 216 14.93 -6.61 7.67
C ALA A 216 13.87 -6.63 6.55
N ASN A 217 14.28 -6.88 5.30
CA ASN A 217 13.34 -7.05 4.19
C ASN A 217 12.49 -8.32 4.31
N PHE A 218 13.04 -9.42 4.81
CA PHE A 218 12.28 -10.62 5.07
C PHE A 218 11.16 -10.37 6.10
N ILE A 219 11.49 -9.69 7.21
CA ILE A 219 10.51 -9.28 8.22
C ILE A 219 9.49 -8.30 7.63
N SER A 220 9.93 -7.35 6.80
CA SER A 220 9.03 -6.34 6.23
C SER A 220 7.91 -6.95 5.38
N PHE A 221 8.19 -8.05 4.67
CA PHE A 221 7.20 -8.76 3.86
C PHE A 221 6.09 -9.39 4.74
N PHE A 222 6.42 -9.91 5.92
CA PHE A 222 5.41 -10.41 6.87
C PHE A 222 4.44 -9.30 7.33
N PHE A 223 4.90 -8.05 7.35
CA PHE A 223 4.09 -6.88 7.66
C PHE A 223 3.32 -6.33 6.44
N LEU A 224 3.84 -6.46 5.21
CA LEU A 224 3.20 -5.93 3.99
C LEU A 224 1.99 -6.75 3.52
N TYR A 225 2.12 -8.08 3.51
CA TYR A 225 1.17 -9.00 2.90
C TYR A 225 -0.07 -9.42 3.72
N PRO A 226 -0.33 -8.96 4.97
CA PRO A 226 -1.64 -9.12 5.60
C PRO A 226 -2.79 -8.55 4.77
N SER A 227 -2.52 -7.57 3.92
CA SER A 227 -3.43 -7.03 2.91
C SER A 227 -3.91 -8.07 1.88
N THR A 228 -3.28 -9.25 1.83
CA THR A 228 -3.53 -10.31 0.84
C THR A 228 -4.02 -11.63 1.45
N PHE A 229 -4.33 -11.69 2.75
CA PHE A 229 -4.79 -12.94 3.38
C PHE A 229 -6.03 -13.56 2.72
N ASN A 230 -6.95 -12.72 2.21
CA ASN A 230 -8.14 -13.16 1.48
C ASN A 230 -7.97 -12.95 -0.04
N LEU A 231 -7.09 -13.75 -0.68
CA LEU A 231 -6.71 -13.57 -2.09
C LEU A 231 -7.90 -13.56 -3.06
N LEU A 232 -8.91 -14.40 -2.83
CA LEU A 232 -10.11 -14.45 -3.69
C LEU A 232 -10.91 -13.13 -3.63
N GLU A 233 -10.93 -12.45 -2.49
CA GLU A 233 -11.54 -11.12 -2.35
C GLU A 233 -10.69 -10.02 -3.00
N VAL A 234 -9.35 -10.14 -2.92
CA VAL A 234 -8.41 -9.21 -3.56
C VAL A 234 -8.58 -9.25 -5.09
N ALA A 235 -8.71 -10.45 -5.66
CA ALA A 235 -8.94 -10.65 -7.09
C ALA A 235 -10.40 -10.45 -7.53
N ALA A 236 -11.30 -10.02 -6.63
CA ALA A 236 -12.73 -9.85 -6.86
C ALA A 236 -13.48 -11.12 -7.31
N VAL A 237 -12.90 -12.31 -7.14
CA VAL A 237 -13.56 -13.61 -7.32
C VAL A 237 -14.67 -13.71 -6.27
N ASP A 238 -14.29 -13.59 -5.01
CA ASP A 238 -15.22 -13.42 -3.92
C ASP A 238 -15.60 -11.95 -3.78
N LYS A 239 -16.77 -11.71 -3.16
CA LYS A 239 -17.24 -10.36 -2.92
C LYS A 239 -16.22 -9.66 -2.02
N PRO A 240 -15.59 -8.55 -2.44
CA PRO A 240 -14.58 -7.92 -1.62
C PRO A 240 -15.16 -7.35 -0.33
N LYS A 241 -14.50 -7.63 0.81
CA LYS A 241 -14.88 -7.09 2.11
C LYS A 241 -13.74 -6.29 2.71
N ILE A 242 -14.08 -5.57 3.78
CA ILE A 242 -13.11 -4.95 4.66
C ILE A 242 -13.24 -5.71 5.98
N HIS A 243 -12.10 -6.10 6.54
CA HIS A 243 -12.05 -6.87 7.77
C HIS A 243 -11.55 -6.00 8.92
N LEU A 244 -12.13 -6.19 10.09
CA LEU A 244 -11.54 -5.77 11.36
C LEU A 244 -10.84 -6.99 11.94
N TRP A 245 -9.53 -6.90 12.16
CA TRP A 245 -8.75 -8.01 12.70
C TRP A 245 -8.16 -7.63 14.05
N GLU A 246 -8.16 -8.56 15.00
CA GLU A 246 -7.57 -8.40 16.33
C GLU A 246 -6.49 -9.44 16.67
N THR A 247 -6.18 -10.36 15.75
CA THR A 247 -5.23 -11.46 15.96
C THR A 247 -3.99 -11.36 15.06
N GLY A 248 -3.00 -12.23 15.26
CA GLY A 248 -1.80 -12.34 14.44
C GLY A 248 -0.97 -11.07 14.42
N ILE A 249 -0.47 -10.69 13.24
CA ILE A 249 0.29 -9.45 13.04
C ILE A 249 -0.47 -8.19 13.49
N MET A 250 -1.81 -8.24 13.53
CA MET A 250 -2.65 -7.12 13.96
C MET A 250 -2.58 -6.88 15.47
N ARG A 251 -2.21 -7.91 16.25
CA ARG A 251 -1.86 -7.73 17.68
C ARG A 251 -0.60 -6.87 17.84
N ILE A 252 0.35 -6.99 16.91
CA ILE A 252 1.60 -6.24 16.93
C ILE A 252 1.34 -4.78 16.54
N THR A 253 0.61 -4.55 15.46
CA THR A 253 0.20 -3.21 15.01
C THR A 253 -1.07 -3.28 14.18
N ARG A 254 -1.95 -2.30 14.31
CA ARG A 254 -3.16 -2.19 13.45
C ARG A 254 -2.85 -1.69 12.04
N HIS A 255 -1.62 -1.24 11.78
CA HIS A 255 -1.16 -0.80 10.44
C HIS A 255 0.09 -1.55 10.01
N PRO A 256 0.01 -2.88 9.82
CA PRO A 256 1.19 -3.68 9.51
C PRO A 256 1.81 -3.26 8.18
N GLN A 257 0.99 -2.96 7.16
CA GLN A 257 1.50 -2.55 5.85
C GLN A 257 2.37 -1.29 5.92
N MET A 258 2.01 -0.31 6.75
CA MET A 258 2.84 0.88 6.96
C MET A 258 4.18 0.51 7.58
N VAL A 259 4.18 -0.33 8.63
CA VAL A 259 5.40 -0.76 9.31
C VAL A 259 6.31 -1.56 8.38
N GLY A 260 5.74 -2.49 7.61
CA GLY A 260 6.45 -3.24 6.58
C GLY A 260 7.07 -2.31 5.55
N GLN A 261 6.31 -1.36 5.02
CA GLN A 261 6.85 -0.41 4.05
C GLN A 261 8.00 0.43 4.62
N VAL A 262 7.88 0.91 5.86
CA VAL A 262 8.95 1.69 6.49
C VAL A 262 10.22 0.86 6.63
N ILE A 263 10.13 -0.38 7.10
CA ILE A 263 11.30 -1.28 7.22
C ILE A 263 11.92 -1.54 5.83
N TRP A 264 11.08 -1.81 4.82
CA TRP A 264 11.53 -2.07 3.44
C TRP A 264 12.24 -0.86 2.82
N CYS A 265 11.67 0.34 2.95
CA CYS A 265 12.24 1.59 2.48
C CYS A 265 13.58 1.89 3.17
N LEU A 266 13.65 1.74 4.50
CA LEU A 266 14.88 1.94 5.25
C LEU A 266 15.96 0.94 4.81
N ALA A 267 15.62 -0.34 4.65
CA ALA A 267 16.59 -1.34 4.24
C ALA A 267 17.16 -1.07 2.83
N HIS A 268 16.30 -0.70 1.87
CA HIS A 268 16.75 -0.35 0.52
C HIS A 268 17.54 0.96 0.49
N THR A 269 17.14 1.96 1.28
CA THR A 269 17.89 3.21 1.43
C THR A 269 19.29 2.93 1.93
N ILE A 270 19.43 2.15 3.01
CA ILE A 270 20.74 1.82 3.58
C ILE A 270 21.59 1.05 2.55
N TRP A 271 21.01 0.08 1.83
CA TRP A 271 21.74 -0.73 0.87
C TRP A 271 22.22 0.05 -0.37
N ILE A 272 21.39 0.95 -0.91
CA ILE A 272 21.69 1.69 -2.15
C ILE A 272 22.51 2.95 -1.85
N GLY A 273 22.12 3.69 -0.81
CA GLY A 273 22.90 4.79 -0.26
C GLY A 273 23.06 6.02 -1.13
N ASN A 274 22.08 6.36 -1.95
CA ASN A 274 22.07 7.58 -2.77
C ASN A 274 20.79 8.41 -2.65
N SER A 275 20.80 9.60 -3.25
CA SER A 275 19.69 10.55 -3.18
C SER A 275 18.38 10.06 -3.81
N VAL A 276 18.42 9.29 -4.90
CA VAL A 276 17.21 8.70 -5.53
C VAL A 276 16.53 7.71 -4.60
N ALA A 277 17.29 6.82 -3.94
CA ALA A 277 16.76 5.88 -2.95
C ALA A 277 16.18 6.60 -1.72
N VAL A 278 16.81 7.69 -1.27
CA VAL A 278 16.29 8.54 -0.21
C VAL A 278 14.98 9.21 -0.63
N ALA A 279 14.92 9.81 -1.82
CA ALA A 279 13.72 10.47 -2.34
C ALA A 279 12.54 9.49 -2.46
N ALA A 280 12.78 8.32 -3.07
CA ALA A 280 11.79 7.26 -3.18
C ALA A 280 11.27 6.82 -1.80
N SER A 281 12.19 6.60 -0.85
CA SER A 281 11.85 6.12 0.49
C SER A 281 11.10 7.14 1.32
N VAL A 282 11.51 8.41 1.30
CA VAL A 282 10.80 9.50 1.97
C VAL A 282 9.39 9.65 1.41
N GLY A 283 9.24 9.65 0.08
CA GLY A 283 7.92 9.74 -0.57
C GLY A 283 7.01 8.57 -0.19
N LEU A 284 7.51 7.33 -0.27
CA LEU A 284 6.73 6.13 0.07
C LEU A 284 6.38 6.06 1.56
N ILE A 285 7.31 6.41 2.45
CA ILE A 285 7.06 6.48 3.90
C ILE A 285 5.98 7.53 4.19
N ALA A 286 6.10 8.73 3.61
CA ALA A 286 5.11 9.78 3.78
C ALA A 286 3.72 9.33 3.32
N HIS A 287 3.63 8.67 2.16
CA HIS A 287 2.39 8.07 1.66
C HIS A 287 1.79 7.05 2.63
N HIS A 288 2.61 6.15 3.20
CA HIS A 288 2.12 5.13 4.13
C HIS A 288 1.73 5.69 5.49
N LEU A 289 2.43 6.72 5.98
CA LEU A 289 2.03 7.47 7.18
C LEU A 289 0.69 8.21 6.96
N PHE A 290 0.50 8.81 5.78
CA PHE A 290 -0.81 9.35 5.39
C PHE A 290 -1.87 8.24 5.32
N GLY A 291 -1.49 7.07 4.80
CA GLY A 291 -2.32 5.86 4.71
C GLY A 291 -2.85 5.41 6.07
N VAL A 292 -2.07 5.55 7.15
CA VAL A 292 -2.50 5.26 8.53
C VAL A 292 -3.70 6.10 8.92
N TRP A 293 -3.59 7.43 8.82
CA TRP A 293 -4.68 8.35 9.12
C TRP A 293 -5.90 8.09 8.23
N ASN A 294 -5.67 7.98 6.93
CA ASN A 294 -6.75 7.79 5.96
C ASN A 294 -7.45 6.45 6.18
N GLY A 295 -6.71 5.40 6.52
CA GLY A 295 -7.21 4.07 6.88
C GLY A 295 -8.10 4.11 8.11
N ASP A 296 -7.60 4.62 9.23
CA ASP A 296 -8.36 4.75 10.48
C ASP A 296 -9.63 5.59 10.27
N ARG A 297 -9.53 6.70 9.51
CA ARG A 297 -10.69 7.55 9.17
C ARG A 297 -11.76 6.78 8.40
N ARG A 298 -11.37 5.95 7.43
CA ARG A 298 -12.32 5.14 6.64
C ARG A 298 -12.96 4.04 7.48
N LEU A 299 -12.17 3.35 8.31
CA LEU A 299 -12.68 2.31 9.19
C LEU A 299 -13.65 2.88 10.24
N ALA A 300 -13.31 4.01 10.87
CA ALA A 300 -14.19 4.70 11.80
C ALA A 300 -15.53 5.09 11.16
N ARG A 301 -15.50 5.60 9.91
CA ARG A 301 -16.73 5.96 9.18
C ARG A 301 -17.60 4.76 8.83
N ARG A 302 -17.00 3.61 8.53
CA ARG A 302 -17.71 2.42 8.06
C ARG A 302 -18.22 1.53 9.20
N TYR A 303 -17.45 1.40 10.28
CA TYR A 303 -17.72 0.48 11.38
C TYR A 303 -18.07 1.17 12.70
N GLY A 304 -17.90 2.48 12.83
CA GLY A 304 -18.31 3.23 14.02
C GLY A 304 -17.67 2.68 15.30
N GLU A 305 -18.53 2.29 16.25
CA GLU A 305 -18.14 1.82 17.59
C GLU A 305 -17.32 0.52 17.56
N ASP A 306 -17.57 -0.37 16.60
CA ASP A 306 -16.80 -1.61 16.45
C ASP A 306 -15.32 -1.29 16.17
N PHE A 307 -15.05 -0.31 15.31
CA PHE A 307 -13.68 0.11 15.02
C PHE A 307 -13.05 0.84 16.21
N GLU A 308 -13.78 1.70 16.92
CA GLU A 308 -13.22 2.37 18.10
C GLU A 308 -12.87 1.37 19.21
N THR A 309 -13.63 0.27 19.34
CA THR A 309 -13.30 -0.84 20.24
C THR A 309 -11.98 -1.52 19.85
N VAL A 310 -11.83 -1.90 18.57
CA VAL A 310 -10.59 -2.51 18.04
C VAL A 310 -9.40 -1.56 18.20
N LYS A 311 -9.59 -0.28 17.88
CA LYS A 311 -8.57 0.76 17.97
C LYS A 311 -8.11 1.01 19.41
N ALA A 312 -9.03 0.95 20.39
CA ALA A 312 -8.69 1.08 21.80
C ALA A 312 -7.80 -0.07 22.31
N ARG A 313 -7.90 -1.26 21.70
CA ARG A 313 -7.11 -2.45 22.05
C ARG A 313 -5.83 -2.60 21.25
N THR A 314 -5.67 -1.89 20.14
CA THR A 314 -4.52 -2.01 19.23
C THR A 314 -3.67 -0.73 19.22
N SER A 315 -2.55 -0.73 18.47
CA SER A 315 -1.66 0.43 18.33
C SER A 315 -1.15 0.57 16.90
N ILE A 316 -0.79 1.78 16.49
CA ILE A 316 -0.01 2.02 15.26
C ILE A 316 1.45 1.61 15.49
N VAL A 317 2.00 1.95 16.67
CA VAL A 317 3.37 1.63 17.05
C VAL A 317 3.46 0.13 17.36
N PRO A 318 4.32 -0.64 16.67
CA PRO A 318 4.51 -2.06 16.93
C PRO A 318 4.69 -2.37 18.42
N PHE A 319 4.03 -3.42 18.89
CA PHE A 319 4.07 -3.96 20.26
C PHE A 319 3.54 -3.05 21.37
N ALA A 320 3.32 -1.75 21.13
CA ALA A 320 2.94 -0.81 22.18
C ALA A 320 1.65 -1.24 22.91
N ALA A 321 0.61 -1.69 22.20
CA ALA A 321 -0.62 -2.15 22.84
C ALA A 321 -0.44 -3.43 23.68
N ILE A 322 0.53 -4.28 23.31
CA ILE A 322 0.87 -5.49 24.07
C ILE A 322 1.60 -5.11 25.35
N LEU A 323 2.59 -4.21 25.24
CA LEU A 323 3.35 -3.69 26.38
C LEU A 323 2.46 -2.91 27.36
N ASP A 324 1.49 -2.16 26.85
CA ASP A 324 0.47 -1.46 27.66
C ASP A 324 -0.54 -2.41 28.32
N GLY A 325 -0.57 -3.69 27.94
CA GLY A 325 -1.56 -4.68 28.41
C GLY A 325 -2.96 -4.55 27.81
N ARG A 326 -3.18 -3.62 26.85
CA ARG A 326 -4.44 -3.44 26.13
C ARG A 326 -4.71 -4.56 25.12
N GLN A 327 -3.64 -5.10 24.54
CA GLN A 327 -3.65 -6.30 23.70
C GLN A 327 -2.98 -7.44 24.44
N LYS A 328 -3.61 -8.61 24.50
CA LYS A 328 -3.06 -9.79 25.18
C LYS A 328 -2.53 -10.79 24.17
N LEU A 329 -1.39 -11.41 24.49
CA LEU A 329 -0.89 -12.55 23.74
C LEU A 329 -1.41 -13.84 24.38
N PRO A 330 -2.21 -14.66 23.68
CA PRO A 330 -2.60 -15.97 24.18
C PRO A 330 -1.37 -16.89 24.30
N LYS A 331 -1.43 -17.94 25.13
CA LYS A 331 -0.28 -18.85 25.34
C LYS A 331 0.18 -19.53 24.05
N ASP A 332 -0.73 -19.73 23.11
CA ASP A 332 -0.52 -20.37 21.82
C ASP A 332 -0.51 -19.36 20.66
N TYR A 333 -0.21 -18.09 20.91
CA TYR A 333 -0.16 -17.03 19.89
C TYR A 333 0.71 -17.38 18.66
N TYR A 334 1.74 -18.22 18.84
CA TYR A 334 2.60 -18.65 17.74
C TYR A 334 1.83 -19.38 16.64
N ARG A 335 0.70 -20.04 16.98
CA ARG A 335 -0.20 -20.68 16.01
C ARG A 335 -0.84 -19.67 15.05
N GLU A 336 -0.95 -18.40 15.44
CA GLU A 336 -1.44 -17.33 14.56
C GLU A 336 -0.48 -17.06 13.39
N PHE A 337 0.81 -17.41 13.55
CA PHE A 337 1.86 -17.20 12.53
C PHE A 337 2.25 -18.49 11.79
N ILE A 338 1.80 -19.66 12.25
CA ILE A 338 1.99 -20.95 11.57
C ILE A 338 0.69 -21.30 10.84
N ARG A 339 0.37 -20.50 9.82
CA ARG A 339 -0.84 -20.66 8.98
C ARG A 339 -0.47 -20.64 7.52
N LEU A 340 -1.29 -21.27 6.67
CA LEU A 340 -1.04 -21.35 5.24
C LEU A 340 -0.72 -20.00 4.60
N PRO A 341 -1.43 -18.88 4.89
CA PRO A 341 -1.07 -17.58 4.31
C PRO A 341 0.34 -17.11 4.67
N TYR A 342 0.83 -17.36 5.89
CA TYR A 342 2.21 -17.01 6.26
C TYR A 342 3.26 -17.95 5.63
N LEU A 343 2.93 -19.23 5.43
CA LEU A 343 3.79 -20.14 4.67
C LEU A 343 3.89 -19.67 3.20
N THR A 344 2.78 -19.26 2.60
CA THR A 344 2.75 -18.67 1.25
C THR A 344 3.54 -17.38 1.20
N ILE A 345 3.37 -16.47 2.16
CA ILE A 345 4.18 -15.23 2.24
C ILE A 345 5.67 -15.55 2.34
N THR A 346 6.04 -16.56 3.14
CA THR A 346 7.44 -17.01 3.24
C THR A 346 7.97 -17.47 1.87
N ALA A 347 7.22 -18.33 1.18
CA ALA A 347 7.60 -18.82 -0.14
C ALA A 347 7.70 -17.67 -1.18
N VAL A 348 6.74 -16.75 -1.18
CA VAL A 348 6.74 -15.57 -2.06
C VAL A 348 7.91 -14.64 -1.75
N THR A 349 8.24 -14.44 -0.47
CA THR A 349 9.37 -13.59 -0.04
C THR A 349 10.70 -14.16 -0.52
N LEU A 350 10.90 -15.47 -0.35
CA LEU A 350 12.09 -16.16 -0.86
C LEU A 350 12.13 -16.14 -2.39
N GLY A 351 10.98 -16.39 -3.05
CA GLY A 351 10.84 -16.29 -4.50
C GLY A 351 11.21 -14.91 -5.03
N ALA A 352 10.71 -13.83 -4.40
CA ALA A 352 11.04 -12.46 -4.76
C ALA A 352 12.53 -12.15 -4.57
N TYR A 353 13.16 -12.67 -3.51
CA TYR A 353 14.61 -12.53 -3.31
C TYR A 353 15.40 -13.19 -4.45
N PHE A 354 15.08 -14.43 -4.83
CA PHE A 354 15.75 -15.13 -5.92
C PHE A 354 15.43 -14.55 -7.30
N ALA A 355 14.22 -14.00 -7.48
CA ALA A 355 13.79 -13.36 -8.72
C ALA A 355 14.26 -11.91 -8.85
N HIS A 356 14.88 -11.33 -7.81
CA HIS A 356 15.30 -9.93 -7.83
C HIS A 356 16.20 -9.56 -9.04
N PRO A 357 17.16 -10.40 -9.48
CA PRO A 357 17.91 -10.13 -10.72
C PRO A 357 17.04 -10.16 -11.98
N LEU A 358 16.00 -11.01 -12.02
CA LEU A 358 15.04 -11.06 -13.14
C LEU A 358 14.19 -9.79 -13.21
N MET A 359 13.76 -9.27 -12.05
CA MET A 359 13.04 -8.00 -11.97
C MET A 359 13.88 -6.84 -12.51
N GLN A 360 15.18 -6.81 -12.17
CA GLN A 360 16.11 -5.81 -12.70
C GLN A 360 16.27 -5.93 -14.22
N GLY A 361 16.45 -7.15 -14.74
CA GLY A 361 16.58 -7.39 -16.17
C GLY A 361 15.30 -7.04 -16.96
N ALA A 362 14.13 -7.41 -16.44
CA ALA A 362 12.85 -7.09 -17.05
C ALA A 362 12.61 -5.58 -17.09
N SER A 363 12.87 -4.88 -15.98
CA SER A 363 12.77 -3.41 -15.89
C SER A 363 13.69 -2.71 -16.88
N PHE A 364 14.92 -3.19 -17.03
CA PHE A 364 15.90 -2.60 -17.95
C PHE A 364 15.44 -2.65 -19.42
N ASN A 365 14.77 -3.73 -19.84
CA ASN A 365 14.24 -3.87 -21.20
C ASN A 365 13.09 -2.90 -21.52
N LEU A 366 12.47 -2.30 -20.50
CA LEU A 366 11.42 -1.30 -20.69
C LEU A 366 11.98 0.06 -21.08
N HIS A 367 13.24 0.38 -20.74
CA HIS A 367 13.83 1.70 -21.01
C HIS A 367 12.97 2.87 -20.50
N TRP A 368 12.27 2.64 -19.39
CA TRP A 368 11.51 3.64 -18.65
C TRP A 368 12.42 4.39 -17.68
#